data_AF-A0A353RI15-F1
#
_entry.id   AF-A0A353RI15-F1
#
_cell.length_a   1.000
_cell.length_b   1.000
_cell.length_c   1.000
_cell.angle_alpha   90.00
_cell.angle_beta   90.00
_cell.angle_gamma   90.00
#
_symmetry.space_group_name_H-M   'P 1'
#
loop_
_entity.id
_entity.type
_entity.pdbx_description
1 polymer ?
#
loop_
_entity_poly.entity_id
_entity_poly.type
_entity_poly.pdbx_seq_one_letter_code
_entity_poly.pdbx_strand_id
1 'polypeptide(L)' 'QYFEERVKAATSAYGVTALNSGMAAISNTFFTLAGTGSNVVTSRYLFGNTYSFFVNTLSAFGVEVRFC' A
#
# COMPACT_ATOMS: atom_id res chain seq x y z
N GLN A 1 -0.18 -16.51 14.85
CA GLN A 1 0.08 -15.05 14.78
C GLN A 1 1.54 -14.66 15.11
N TYR A 2 2.44 -15.63 15.32
CA TYR A 2 3.81 -15.38 15.78
C TYR A 2 4.62 -14.34 14.97
N PHE A 3 4.56 -14.38 13.64
CA PHE A 3 5.28 -13.40 12.82
C PHE A 3 4.75 -11.98 13.01
N GLU A 4 3.43 -11.81 13.06
CA GLU A 4 2.78 -10.50 13.28
C GLU A 4 3.14 -9.93 14.66
N GLU A 5 3.15 -10.76 15.70
CA GLU A 5 3.55 -10.34 17.06
C GLU A 5 5.00 -9.83 17.11
N ARG A 6 5.92 -10.53 16.42
CA ARG A 6 7.32 -10.10 16.34
C ARG A 6 7.48 -8.78 15.61
N VAL A 7 6.79 -8.62 14.48
CA VAL A 7 6.82 -7.36 13.72
C VAL A 7 6.19 -6.24 14.54
N LYS A 8 5.07 -6.50 15.23
CA LYS A 8 4.38 -5.54 16.10
C LYS A 8 5.29 -5.02 17.21
N ALA A 9 6.03 -5.93 17.87
CA ALA A 9 7.00 -5.56 18.89
C ALA A 9 8.16 -4.73 18.31
N ALA A 10 8.62 -5.05 17.09
CA ALA A 10 9.73 -4.34 16.45
C ALA A 10 9.36 -2.93 15.96
N THR A 11 8.12 -2.73 15.49
CA THR A 11 7.66 -1.44 14.93
C THR A 11 6.88 -0.58 15.90
N SER A 12 6.56 -1.09 17.10
CA SER A 12 5.64 -0.47 18.07
C SER A 12 4.25 -0.16 17.47
N ALA A 13 3.84 -0.92 16.45
CA ALA A 13 2.54 -0.73 15.80
C ALA A 13 1.38 -1.19 16.70
N TYR A 14 0.21 -0.55 16.55
CA TYR A 14 -1.00 -0.96 17.27
C TYR A 14 -1.49 -2.36 16.84
N GLY A 15 -1.37 -2.68 15.55
CA GLY A 15 -1.73 -3.97 14.97
C GLY A 15 -0.89 -4.26 13.72
N VAL A 16 -0.73 -5.55 13.40
CA VAL A 16 0.01 -6.02 12.23
C VAL A 16 -0.78 -7.16 11.60
N THR A 17 -0.83 -7.17 10.27
CA THR A 17 -1.45 -8.24 9.49
C THR A 17 -0.46 -8.72 8.44
N ALA A 18 -0.14 -10.01 8.45
CA ALA A 18 0.75 -10.65 7.51
C ALA A 18 -0.02 -11.05 6.24
N LEU A 19 0.61 -10.81 5.09
CA LEU A 19 0.05 -11.11 3.77
C LEU A 19 1.00 -12.02 2.98
N ASN A 20 0.48 -12.62 1.91
CA ASN A 20 1.21 -13.63 1.12
C ASN A 20 2.39 -13.05 0.31
N SER A 21 2.47 -11.72 0.14
CA SER A 21 3.54 -11.04 -0.61
C SER A 21 3.62 -9.56 -0.24
N GLY A 22 4.75 -8.92 -0.57
CA GLY A 22 4.91 -7.47 -0.40
C GLY A 22 3.93 -6.66 -1.25
N MET A 23 3.65 -7.10 -2.48
CA MET A 23 2.64 -6.43 -3.32
C MET A 23 1.22 -6.60 -2.76
N ALA A 24 0.88 -7.74 -2.16
CA ALA A 24 -0.40 -7.88 -1.45
C ALA A 24 -0.49 -6.94 -0.24
N ALA A 25 0.61 -6.74 0.50
CA ALA A 25 0.65 -5.74 1.58
C ALA A 25 0.39 -4.32 1.09
N ILE A 26 1.06 -3.92 -0.01
CA ILE A 26 0.89 -2.60 -0.60
C ILE A 26 -0.53 -2.44 -1.16
N SER A 27 -0.99 -3.34 -2.02
CA SER A 27 -2.29 -3.19 -2.69
C SER A 27 -3.46 -3.29 -1.70
N ASN A 28 -3.42 -4.21 -0.74
CA ASN A 28 -4.46 -4.33 0.28
C ASN A 28 -4.58 -3.07 1.13
N THR A 29 -3.45 -2.42 1.44
CA THR A 29 -3.45 -1.14 2.17
C THR A 29 -4.19 -0.06 1.38
N PHE A 30 -3.88 0.10 0.09
CA PHE A 30 -4.52 1.13 -0.73
C PHE A 30 -5.99 0.82 -1.06
N PHE A 31 -6.35 -0.44 -1.31
CA PHE A 31 -7.77 -0.80 -1.50
C PHE A 31 -8.62 -0.62 -0.25
N THR A 32 -8.02 -0.71 0.94
CA THR A 32 -8.71 -0.45 2.20
C THR A 32 -8.92 1.04 2.45
N LEU A 33 -7.95 1.88 2.06
CA LEU A 33 -7.93 3.30 2.40
C LEU A 33 -8.44 4.24 1.30
N ALA A 34 -8.30 3.85 0.03
CA ALA A 34 -8.54 4.72 -1.10
C ALA A 34 -9.62 4.15 -2.02
N GLY A 35 -10.50 5.03 -2.50
CA GLY A 35 -11.52 4.76 -3.49
C GLY A 35 -11.69 5.93 -4.45
N THR A 36 -12.71 5.89 -5.31
CA THR A 36 -12.97 6.93 -6.30
C THR A 36 -13.01 8.33 -5.67
N GLY A 37 -12.23 9.26 -6.24
CA GLY A 37 -12.08 10.63 -5.75
C GLY A 37 -11.00 10.83 -4.69
N SER A 38 -10.34 9.76 -4.23
CA SER A 38 -9.19 9.86 -3.30
C SER A 38 -7.94 10.36 -4.01
N ASN A 39 -7.03 10.96 -3.26
CA ASN A 39 -5.72 11.39 -3.73
C ASN A 39 -4.57 10.72 -2.94
N VAL A 40 -3.56 10.21 -3.66
CA VAL A 40 -2.35 9.59 -3.09
C VAL A 40 -1.14 10.41 -3.53
N VAL A 41 -0.34 10.85 -2.56
CA VAL A 41 0.93 11.56 -2.82
C VAL A 41 2.08 10.62 -2.47
N THR A 42 3.05 10.47 -3.38
CA THR A 42 4.16 9.51 -3.22
C THR A 42 5.44 9.99 -3.90
N SER A 43 6.58 9.44 -3.49
CA SER A 43 7.87 9.63 -4.16
C SER A 43 7.85 9.12 -5.61
N ARG A 44 8.67 9.72 -6.48
CA ARG A 44 8.97 9.22 -7.83
C ARG A 44 9.84 7.95 -7.83
N TYR A 45 10.56 7.67 -6.75
CA TYR A 45 11.51 6.57 -6.65
C TYR A 45 10.85 5.32 -6.06
N LEU A 46 9.91 4.73 -6.80
CA LEU A 46 9.20 3.51 -6.39
C LEU A 46 9.77 2.27 -7.09
N PHE A 47 9.58 1.12 -6.44
CA PHE A 47 9.73 -0.16 -7.11
C PHE A 47 8.78 -0.23 -8.31
N GLY A 48 9.26 -0.72 -9.46
CA GLY A 48 8.54 -0.62 -10.74
C GLY A 48 7.11 -1.19 -10.72
N ASN A 49 6.90 -2.31 -10.01
CA ASN A 49 5.55 -2.88 -9.88
C ASN A 49 4.62 -2.03 -9.02
N THR A 50 5.15 -1.32 -8.01
CA THR A 50 4.37 -0.39 -7.18
C THR A 50 4.00 0.85 -7.97
N TYR A 51 4.93 1.36 -8.78
CA TYR A 51 4.65 2.45 -9.71
C TYR A 51 3.55 2.07 -10.71
N SER A 52 3.66 0.89 -11.35
CA SER A 52 2.65 0.39 -12.28
C SER A 52 1.29 0.20 -11.62
N PHE A 53 1.26 -0.32 -10.38
CA PHE A 53 0.04 -0.45 -9.60
C PHE A 53 -0.65 0.91 -9.36
N PHE A 54 0.11 1.95 -9.02
CA PHE A 54 -0.44 3.29 -8.79
C PHE A 54 -0.96 3.93 -10.07
N VAL A 55 -0.18 3.89 -11.15
CA VAL A 55 -0.52 4.55 -12.42
C VAL A 55 -1.67 3.84 -13.14
N ASN A 56 -1.69 2.51 -13.12
CA ASN A 56 -2.64 1.73 -13.91
C ASN A 56 -3.82 1.25 -13.07
N THR A 57 -3.54 0.53 -11.97
CA THR A 57 -4.59 -0.13 -11.20
C THR A 57 -5.38 0.88 -10.38
N LEU A 58 -4.74 1.69 -9.53
CA LEU A 58 -5.45 2.65 -8.68
C LEU A 58 -6.17 3.73 -9.50
N SER A 59 -5.55 4.19 -10.60
CA SER A 59 -6.19 5.11 -11.54
C SER A 59 -7.50 4.55 -12.11
N ALA A 60 -7.56 3.25 -12.44
CA ALA A 60 -8.79 2.60 -12.89
C ALA A 60 -9.89 2.54 -11.81
N PHE A 61 -9.53 2.60 -10.52
CA PHE A 61 -10.47 2.74 -9.41
C PHE A 61 -10.86 4.21 -9.11
N GLY A 62 -10.42 5.15 -9.95
CA GLY A 62 -10.71 6.57 -9.82
C GLY A 62 -9.91 7.27 -8.73
N VAL A 63 -8.74 6.74 -8.37
CA VAL A 63 -7.81 7.35 -7.41
C VAL A 63 -6.78 8.20 -8.16
N GLU A 64 -6.63 9.47 -7.78
CA GLU A 64 -5.58 10.34 -8.31
C GLU A 64 -4.25 10.04 -7.62
N VAL A 65 -3.17 9.83 -8.38
CA VAL A 65 -1.82 9.67 -7.81
C VAL A 65 -0.91 10.80 -8.27
N ARG A 66 -0.28 11.48 -7.31
CA ARG A 66 0.67 12.58 -7.53
C ARG A 66 2.07 12.16 -7.09
N PHE A 67 3.01 12.19 -8.02
CA PHE A 67 4.40 11.85 -7.76
C PHE A 67 5.21 13.12 -7.47
N CYS A 68 5.80 13.20 -6.29
CA CYS A 68 6.66 14.31 -5.85
C CYS A 68 8.13 13.93 -5.82
#